data_AF-A0A090I0J0-F1
#
_entry.id   AF-A0A090I0J0-F1
#
_cell.length_a   1.000
_cell.length_b   1.000
_cell.length_c   1.000
_cell.angle_alpha   90.00
_cell.angle_beta   90.00
_cell.angle_gamma   90.00
#
_symmetry.space_group_name_H-M   'P 1'
#
loop_
_entity.id
_entity.type
_entity.pdbx_description
1 polymer ?
#
loop_
_entity_poly.entity_id
_entity_poly.type
_entity_poly.pdbx_seq_one_letter_code
_entity_poly.pdbx_strand_id
1 'polypeptide(L)'
;MNRKNYQFFRVLIIIFVASTVALGVSLGSLVLAGLSFGMGIVLSIFLRRKLDEVTEDERTKVISGDASRMAMILFLVVITVVGIVVLALKNVFPQYTQAGITLCDASGLLVILYTGTYWYYNKKYG
;
A
#
# COMPACT_ATOMS: atom_id res chain seq x y z
N MET A 1 3.98 -5.88 -21.55
CA MET A 1 2.56 -5.51 -21.35
C MET A 1 2.39 -4.00 -21.46
N ASN A 2 1.36 -3.52 -22.18
CA ASN A 2 1.03 -2.09 -22.30
C ASN A 2 0.62 -1.43 -20.97
N ARG A 3 0.93 -0.13 -20.81
CA ARG A 3 0.68 0.66 -19.59
C ARG A 3 -0.79 0.66 -19.12
N LYS A 4 -1.75 0.73 -20.05
CA LYS A 4 -3.19 0.68 -19.73
C LYS A 4 -3.58 -0.66 -19.10
N ASN A 5 -3.12 -1.77 -19.67
CA ASN A 5 -3.40 -3.11 -19.15
C ASN A 5 -2.74 -3.33 -17.78
N TYR A 6 -1.51 -2.82 -17.61
CA TYR A 6 -0.83 -2.84 -16.31
C TYR A 6 -1.63 -2.13 -15.22
N GLN A 7 -2.14 -0.93 -15.48
CA GLN A 7 -2.95 -0.19 -14.52
C GLN A 7 -4.23 -0.96 -14.16
N PHE A 8 -4.91 -1.53 -15.16
CA PHE A 8 -6.10 -2.34 -14.95
C PHE A 8 -5.83 -3.55 -14.03
N PHE A 9 -4.83 -4.37 -14.35
CA PHE A 9 -4.47 -5.53 -13.53
C PHE A 9 -3.98 -5.13 -12.13
N ARG A 10 -3.27 -4.01 -12.01
CA ARG A 10 -2.81 -3.49 -10.72
C ARG A 10 -3.98 -3.12 -9.81
N VAL A 11 -5.00 -2.44 -10.34
CA VAL A 11 -6.22 -2.12 -9.58
C VAL A 11 -6.94 -3.40 -9.15
N LEU A 12 -7.03 -4.39 -10.04
CA LEU A 12 -7.65 -5.68 -9.73
C LEU A 12 -6.93 -6.40 -8.58
N ILE A 13 -5.59 -6.45 -8.61
CA ILE A 13 -4.79 -7.01 -7.51
C ILE A 13 -5.04 -6.24 -6.21
N ILE A 14 -5.09 -4.91 -6.23
CA ILE A 14 -5.33 -4.09 -5.03
C ILE A 14 -6.69 -4.43 -4.43
N ILE A 15 -7.75 -4.49 -5.23
CA ILE A 15 -9.11 -4.83 -4.76
C ILE A 15 -9.13 -6.25 -4.17
N PHE A 16 -8.49 -7.20 -4.83
CA PHE A 16 -8.40 -8.59 -4.35
C PHE A 16 -7.68 -8.68 -3.00
N VAL A 17 -6.52 -8.03 -2.86
CA VAL A 17 -5.73 -8.03 -1.62
C VAL A 17 -6.49 -7.32 -0.49
N ALA A 18 -7.08 -6.16 -0.76
CA ALA A 18 -7.85 -5.43 0.23
C ALA A 18 -9.03 -6.27 0.76
N SER A 19 -9.76 -6.93 -0.14
CA SER A 19 -10.92 -7.77 0.23
C SER A 19 -10.49 -8.98 1.06
N THR A 20 -9.44 -9.68 0.65
CA THR A 20 -8.95 -10.89 1.33
C THR A 20 -8.33 -10.57 2.70
N VAL A 21 -7.58 -9.46 2.81
CA VAL A 21 -7.08 -8.97 4.10
C VAL A 21 -8.23 -8.57 5.03
N ALA A 22 -9.23 -7.84 4.52
CA ALA A 22 -10.40 -7.47 5.32
C ALA A 22 -11.16 -8.69 5.85
N LEU A 23 -11.31 -9.74 5.03
CA LEU A 23 -11.88 -11.02 5.47
C LEU A 23 -11.02 -11.70 6.54
N GLY A 24 -9.69 -11.76 6.36
CA GLY A 24 -8.77 -12.34 7.33
C GLY A 24 -8.82 -11.66 8.70
N VAL A 25 -8.85 -10.32 8.69
CA VAL A 25 -9.01 -9.50 9.89
C VAL A 25 -10.40 -9.68 10.52
N SER A 26 -11.45 -9.78 9.71
CA SER A 26 -12.82 -9.99 10.19
C SER A 26 -12.94 -11.31 10.94
N LEU A 27 -12.30 -12.37 10.43
CA LEU A 27 -12.23 -13.69 11.06
C LEU A 27 -11.24 -13.77 12.24
N GLY A 28 -10.40 -12.74 12.46
CA GLY A 28 -9.33 -12.77 13.46
C GLY A 28 -8.24 -13.80 13.14
N SER A 29 -8.04 -14.10 11.86
CA SER A 29 -7.03 -15.05 11.38
C SER A 29 -5.79 -14.30 10.90
N LEU A 30 -4.74 -14.31 11.73
CA LEU A 30 -3.44 -13.74 11.39
C LEU A 30 -2.82 -14.41 10.15
N VAL A 31 -3.00 -15.74 10.03
CA VAL A 31 -2.47 -16.51 8.90
C VAL A 31 -3.13 -16.05 7.60
N LEU A 32 -4.46 -15.88 7.58
CA LEU A 32 -5.16 -15.48 6.37
C LEU A 32 -4.85 -14.04 5.98
N ALA A 33 -4.79 -13.12 6.96
CA ALA A 33 -4.38 -11.74 6.71
C ALA A 33 -2.93 -11.63 6.19
N GLY A 34 -2.00 -12.36 6.81
CA GLY A 34 -0.58 -12.38 6.42
C GLY A 34 -0.34 -12.98 5.04
N LEU A 35 -0.97 -14.12 4.72
CA LEU A 35 -0.86 -14.74 3.41
C LEU A 35 -1.44 -13.85 2.30
N SER A 36 -2.58 -13.22 2.55
CA SER A 36 -3.22 -12.30 1.59
C SER A 36 -2.31 -11.11 1.27
N PHE A 37 -1.72 -10.51 2.30
CA PHE A 37 -0.78 -9.40 2.14
C PHE A 37 0.48 -9.83 1.37
N GLY A 38 1.09 -10.96 1.75
CA GLY A 38 2.27 -11.51 1.07
C GLY A 38 2.00 -11.86 -0.39
N MET A 39 0.85 -12.47 -0.68
CA MET A 39 0.44 -12.80 -2.04
C MET A 39 0.26 -11.53 -2.89
N GLY A 40 -0.27 -10.46 -2.30
CA GLY A 40 -0.36 -9.15 -2.95
C GLY A 40 0.99 -8.59 -3.39
N ILE A 41 2.02 -8.71 -2.54
CA ILE A 41 3.39 -8.29 -2.87
C ILE A 41 3.93 -9.12 -4.03
N VAL A 42 3.82 -10.45 -3.95
CA VAL A 42 4.32 -11.37 -4.99
C VAL A 42 3.65 -11.10 -6.34
N LEU A 43 2.32 -10.98 -6.36
CA LEU A 43 1.56 -10.67 -7.57
C LEU A 43 1.96 -9.31 -8.15
N SER A 44 2.16 -8.30 -7.29
CA SER A 44 2.58 -6.96 -7.72
C SER A 44 3.97 -6.97 -8.36
N ILE A 45 4.92 -7.71 -7.79
CA ILE A 45 6.28 -7.88 -8.35
C ILE A 45 6.20 -8.60 -9.69
N PHE A 46 5.43 -9.68 -9.77
CA PHE A 46 5.27 -10.47 -10.99
C PHE A 46 4.63 -9.65 -12.11
N LEU A 47 3.61 -8.85 -11.78
CA LEU A 47 2.96 -7.94 -12.73
C LEU A 47 3.93 -6.86 -13.23
N ARG A 48 4.76 -6.30 -12.34
CA ARG A 48 5.76 -5.29 -12.69
C ARG A 48 6.81 -5.83 -13.66
N ARG A 49 7.26 -7.07 -13.48
CA ARG A 49 8.22 -7.72 -14.38
C ARG A 49 7.70 -7.92 -15.82
N LYS A 50 6.38 -7.93 -16.02
CA LYS A 50 5.75 -8.10 -17.33
C LYS A 50 5.45 -6.79 -18.06
N LEU A 51 5.70 -5.63 -17.44
CA LEU A 51 5.51 -4.33 -18.06
C LEU A 51 6.63 -4.10 -19.09
N ASP A 52 6.27 -3.78 -20.33
CA ASP A 52 7.30 -3.41 -21.32
C ASP A 52 7.70 -1.97 -20.99
N GLU A 53 8.87 -1.81 -20.38
CA GLU A 53 9.33 -0.53 -19.88
C GLU A 53 9.92 0.27 -21.05
N VAL A 54 9.12 1.18 -21.64
CA VAL A 54 9.70 2.33 -22.35
C VAL A 54 10.29 3.21 -21.25
N THR A 55 11.60 3.09 -21.06
CA THR A 55 12.40 3.95 -20.18
C THR A 55 12.42 5.35 -20.77
N GLU A 56 11.37 6.13 -20.50
CA GLU A 56 11.47 7.59 -20.54
C GLU A 56 12.40 7.99 -19.39
N ASP A 57 13.67 8.20 -19.73
CA ASP A 57 14.71 8.67 -18.83
C ASP A 57 14.50 10.16 -18.54
N GLU A 58 13.51 10.49 -17.71
CA GLU A 58 13.40 11.81 -17.10
C GLU A 58 14.26 11.86 -15.83
N ARG A 59 15.56 11.60 -15.96
CA ARG A 59 16.50 11.89 -14.87
C ARG A 59 16.63 13.39 -14.69
N THR A 60 16.21 13.88 -13.52
CA THR A 60 17.03 14.61 -12.54
C THR A 60 16.14 15.57 -11.75
N LYS A 61 15.51 15.12 -10.65
CA LYS A 61 15.00 16.04 -9.61
C LYS A 61 15.13 15.45 -8.20
N VAL A 62 16.14 15.98 -7.51
CA VAL A 62 16.23 16.20 -6.05
C VAL A 62 16.24 14.95 -5.16
N ILE A 63 17.45 14.54 -4.75
CA ILE A 63 17.72 13.46 -3.76
C ILE A 63 16.86 13.58 -2.48
N SER A 64 16.54 14.80 -2.03
CA SER A 64 15.67 15.00 -0.87
C SER A 64 14.19 14.64 -1.13
N GLY A 65 13.70 14.80 -2.36
CA GLY A 65 12.37 14.36 -2.77
C GLY A 65 12.27 12.82 -2.78
N ASP A 66 13.30 12.15 -3.27
CA ASP A 66 13.37 10.68 -3.28
C ASP A 66 13.51 10.09 -1.88
N ALA A 67 14.34 10.69 -1.01
CA ALA A 67 14.48 10.28 0.38
C ALA A 67 13.16 10.44 1.15
N SER A 68 12.48 11.59 0.99
CA SER A 68 11.16 11.84 1.61
C SER A 68 10.11 10.86 1.12
N ARG A 69 10.08 10.58 -0.19
CA ARG A 69 9.16 9.60 -0.77
C ARG A 69 9.42 8.19 -0.25
N MET A 70 10.68 7.76 -0.17
CA MET A 70 11.05 6.46 0.38
C MET A 70 10.66 6.35 1.86
N ALA A 71 10.94 7.39 2.65
CA ALA A 71 10.55 7.44 4.06
C ALA A 71 9.03 7.33 4.24
N MET A 72 8.25 8.05 3.42
CA MET A 72 6.78 7.96 3.41
C MET A 72 6.32 6.53 3.09
N ILE A 73 6.86 5.91 2.04
CA ILE A 73 6.49 4.55 1.63
C ILE A 73 6.82 3.54 2.75
N LEU A 74 8.02 3.60 3.32
CA LEU A 74 8.42 2.71 4.40
C LEU A 74 7.53 2.89 5.63
N PHE A 75 7.29 4.13 6.04
CA PHE A 75 6.42 4.42 7.16
C PHE A 75 5.01 3.89 6.94
N LEU A 76 4.44 4.13 5.75
CA LEU A 76 3.13 3.63 5.35
C LEU A 76 3.04 2.10 5.42
N VAL A 77 4.04 1.39 4.90
CA VAL A 77 4.09 -0.08 4.96
C VAL A 77 4.15 -0.55 6.41
N VAL A 78 5.01 0.04 7.24
CA VAL A 78 5.16 -0.34 8.65
C VAL A 78 3.84 -0.15 9.41
N ILE A 79 3.23 1.02 9.38
CA ILE A 79 2.00 1.28 10.14
C ILE A 79 0.83 0.43 9.65
N THR A 80 0.76 0.15 8.34
CA THR A 80 -0.29 -0.70 7.77
C THR A 80 -0.12 -2.15 8.20
N VAL A 81 1.10 -2.70 8.14
CA VAL A 81 1.39 -4.06 8.57
C VAL A 81 1.13 -4.22 10.06
N VAL A 82 1.61 -3.28 10.89
CA VAL A 82 1.37 -3.32 12.34
C VAL A 82 -0.13 -3.23 12.64
N GLY A 83 -0.86 -2.31 11.99
CA GLY A 83 -2.31 -2.18 12.14
C GLY A 83 -3.06 -3.47 11.80
N ILE A 84 -2.75 -4.09 10.66
CA ILE A 84 -3.35 -5.37 10.23
C ILE A 84 -3.05 -6.49 11.24
N VAL A 85 -1.80 -6.60 11.70
CA VAL A 85 -1.40 -7.64 12.67
C VAL A 85 -2.16 -7.47 14.00
N VAL A 86 -2.22 -6.25 14.53
CA VAL A 86 -2.94 -5.94 15.77
C VAL A 86 -4.43 -6.26 15.61
N LEU A 87 -5.04 -5.89 14.48
CA LEU A 87 -6.46 -6.19 14.20
C LEU A 87 -6.73 -7.67 14.00
N ALA A 88 -5.82 -8.40 13.36
CA ALA A 88 -5.96 -9.85 13.22
C ALA A 88 -5.88 -10.57 14.58
N LEU A 89 -5.17 -9.99 15.55
CA LEU A 89 -5.07 -10.49 16.93
C LEU A 89 -6.17 -9.99 17.87
N LYS A 90 -7.22 -9.32 17.36
CA LYS A 90 -8.32 -8.77 18.18
C LYS A 90 -8.99 -9.79 19.11
N ASN A 91 -9.01 -11.06 18.73
CA ASN A 91 -9.61 -12.14 19.53
C ASN A 91 -8.72 -12.53 20.73
N VAL A 92 -7.41 -12.31 20.64
CA VAL A 92 -6.43 -12.63 21.69
C VAL A 92 -6.14 -11.39 22.55
N PHE A 93 -6.01 -10.22 21.93
CA PHE A 93 -5.73 -8.95 22.59
C PHE A 93 -6.74 -7.87 22.22
N PRO A 94 -8.00 -7.97 22.69
CA PRO A 94 -9.08 -7.06 22.30
C PRO A 94 -8.81 -5.60 22.71
N GLN A 95 -8.03 -5.38 23.78
CA GLN A 95 -7.67 -4.05 24.27
C GLN A 95 -6.90 -3.19 23.26
N TYR A 96 -6.21 -3.81 22.29
CA TYR A 96 -5.46 -3.10 21.26
C TYR A 96 -6.24 -2.89 19.95
N THR A 97 -7.48 -3.35 19.87
CA THR A 97 -8.30 -3.23 18.65
C THR A 97 -8.39 -1.78 18.18
N GLN A 98 -8.63 -0.84 19.10
CA GLN A 98 -8.69 0.58 18.76
C GLN A 98 -7.37 1.09 18.18
N ALA A 99 -6.23 0.68 18.76
CA ALA A 99 -4.91 1.05 18.23
C ALA A 99 -4.72 0.51 16.80
N GLY A 100 -5.12 -0.74 16.56
CA GLY A 100 -5.09 -1.33 15.22
C GLY A 100 -5.94 -0.57 14.19
N ILE A 101 -7.16 -0.17 14.56
CA ILE A 101 -8.03 0.65 13.70
C ILE A 101 -7.36 1.98 13.39
N THR A 102 -6.87 2.68 14.42
CA THR A 102 -6.24 4.00 14.24
C THR A 102 -5.01 3.96 13.33
N LEU A 103 -4.21 2.88 13.39
CA LEU A 103 -3.04 2.71 12.52
C LEU A 103 -3.45 2.51 11.05
N CYS A 104 -4.50 1.73 10.79
CA CYS A 104 -5.04 1.53 9.45
C CYS A 104 -5.69 2.81 8.89
N ASP A 105 -6.44 3.54 9.71
CA ASP A 105 -7.06 4.81 9.30
C ASP A 105 -5.98 5.88 9.03
N ALA A 106 -4.96 5.94 9.87
CA ALA A 106 -3.82 6.83 9.68
C ALA A 106 -3.06 6.52 8.39
N SER A 107 -2.90 5.24 8.04
CA SER A 107 -2.24 4.86 6.79
C SER A 107 -3.06 5.26 5.56
N GLY A 108 -4.38 5.07 5.60
CA GLY A 108 -5.28 5.55 4.56
C GLY A 108 -5.24 7.07 4.39
N LEU A 109 -5.29 7.81 5.51
CA LEU A 109 -5.17 9.26 5.50
C LEU A 109 -3.83 9.73 4.93
N LEU A 110 -2.73 9.03 5.25
CA LEU A 110 -1.40 9.35 4.72
C LEU A 110 -1.33 9.19 3.19
N VAL A 111 -1.96 8.16 2.61
CA VAL A 111 -2.07 8.02 1.14
C VAL A 111 -2.82 9.21 0.53
N ILE A 112 -3.95 9.59 1.14
CA ILE A 112 -4.79 10.69 0.66
C ILE A 112 -4.00 12.00 0.70
N LEU A 113 -3.33 12.29 1.81
CA LEU A 113 -2.50 13.49 1.98
C LEU A 113 -1.34 13.52 0.99
N TYR A 114 -0.60 12.41 0.84
CA TYR A 114 0.49 12.34 -0.12
C TYR A 114 -0.01 12.55 -1.56
N THR A 115 -1.09 11.89 -1.95
CA THR A 115 -1.63 11.99 -3.30
C THR A 115 -2.17 13.39 -3.59
N GLY A 116 -2.87 13.99 -2.61
CA GLY A 116 -3.43 15.33 -2.72
C GLY A 116 -2.34 16.41 -2.82
N THR A 117 -1.32 16.33 -1.95
CA THR A 117 -0.18 17.24 -2.00
C THR A 117 0.61 17.08 -3.29
N TYR A 118 0.89 15.84 -3.72
CA TYR A 118 1.54 15.56 -5.00
C TYR A 118 0.75 16.18 -6.17
N TRP A 119 -0.57 15.99 -6.21
CA TRP A 119 -1.41 16.58 -7.25
C TRP A 119 -1.38 18.11 -7.25
N TYR A 120 -1.48 18.74 -6.07
CA TYR A 120 -1.40 20.20 -5.93
C TYR A 120 -0.07 20.76 -6.42
N TYR A 121 1.05 20.18 -5.97
CA TYR A 121 2.39 20.63 -6.34
C TYR A 121 2.70 20.35 -7.81
N ASN A 122 2.25 19.22 -8.35
CA ASN A 122 2.37 18.90 -9.77
C ASN A 122 1.59 19.90 -10.64
N LYS A 123 0.38 20.31 -10.23
CA LYS A 123 -0.38 21.34 -10.96
C LYS A 123 0.25 22.74 -10.88
N LYS A 124 0.94 23.04 -9.77
CA LYS A 124 1.49 24.38 -9.52
C LYS A 124 2.87 24.59 -10.14
N TYR A 125 3.70 23.55 -10.20
CA TYR A 125 5.11 23.65 -10.58
C TYR A 125 5.53 22.68 -11.70
N GLY A 126 4.65 21.77 -12.13
CA GLY A 126 4.86 20.84 -13.24
C GLY A 126 4.00 21.21 -14.43
#